data_AF-A0A1B6H113-F1
#
_entry.id   AF-A0A1B6H113-F1
#
_cell.length_a   1.000
_cell.length_b   1.000
_cell.length_c   1.000
_cell.angle_alpha   90.00
_cell.angle_beta   90.00
_cell.angle_gamma   90.00
#
_symmetry.space_group_name_H-M   'P 1'
#
loop_
_entity.id
_entity.type
_entity.pdbx_description
1 polymer ?
#
loop_
_entity_poly.entity_id
_entity_poly.type
_entity_poly.pdbx_seq_one_letter_code
_entity_poly.pdbx_strand_id
1 'polypeptide(L)'
;QINTDYIENSENKQKAMWRVIDKNRKDKQTKTQLNHLRTEEKELESPPDIANHLNNFFATIADRTLTDNTMNKQDTLQTGTADPQHIPKLLFTAPNVSETEKIIDSLKSKNSAGN
;
A
#
# COMPACT_ATOMS: atom_id res chain seq x y z
N GLN A 1 10.80 -13.47 -7.14
CA GLN A 1 10.71 -12.77 -8.44
C GLN A 1 10.51 -13.83 -9.54
N ILE A 2 9.27 -14.21 -9.84
CA ILE A 2 8.88 -15.23 -10.87
C ILE A 2 7.52 -14.86 -11.55
N ASN A 3 6.90 -13.70 -11.22
CA ASN A 3 5.51 -13.45 -11.61
C ASN A 3 5.32 -12.94 -13.05
N THR A 4 6.35 -12.34 -13.66
CA THR A 4 6.24 -11.72 -15.00
C THR A 4 6.10 -12.78 -16.09
N ASP A 5 6.98 -13.79 -16.09
CA ASP A 5 6.94 -14.90 -17.05
C ASP A 5 5.63 -15.70 -16.95
N TYR A 6 5.07 -15.83 -15.74
CA TYR A 6 3.78 -16.49 -15.52
C TYR A 6 2.62 -15.73 -16.16
N ILE A 7 2.63 -14.40 -16.11
CA ILE A 7 1.57 -13.58 -16.71
C ILE A 7 1.74 -13.55 -18.23
N GLU A 8 2.97 -13.41 -18.73
CA GLU A 8 3.28 -13.28 -20.16
C GLU A 8 2.96 -14.56 -20.95
N ASN A 9 3.27 -15.73 -20.38
CA ASN A 9 3.03 -17.03 -21.01
C ASN A 9 1.63 -17.60 -20.73
N SER A 10 0.77 -16.86 -20.01
CA SER A 10 -0.58 -17.34 -19.72
C SER A 10 -1.55 -17.13 -20.88
N GLU A 11 -2.37 -18.14 -21.14
CA GLU A 11 -3.46 -18.07 -22.13
C GLU A 11 -4.47 -16.95 -21.80
N ASN A 12 -4.69 -16.70 -20.50
CA ASN A 12 -5.54 -15.63 -20.00
C ASN A 12 -4.79 -14.73 -19.03
N LYS A 13 -4.21 -13.66 -19.58
CA LYS A 13 -3.39 -12.67 -18.86
C LYS A 13 -4.13 -11.99 -17.71
N GLN A 14 -5.41 -11.68 -17.89
CA GLN A 14 -6.25 -11.07 -16.86
C GLN A 14 -6.42 -12.01 -15.67
N LYS A 15 -6.72 -13.30 -15.95
CA LYS A 15 -6.86 -14.34 -14.92
C LYS A 15 -5.52 -14.63 -14.22
N ALA A 16 -4.42 -14.67 -14.96
CA ALA A 16 -3.09 -14.86 -14.39
C ALA A 16 -2.68 -13.68 -13.49
N MET A 17 -2.95 -12.45 -13.90
CA MET A 17 -2.74 -11.26 -13.08
C MET A 17 -3.57 -11.30 -11.79
N TRP A 18 -4.86 -11.61 -11.89
CA TRP A 18 -5.73 -11.79 -10.71
C TRP A 18 -5.23 -12.88 -9.77
N ARG A 19 -4.76 -14.01 -10.30
CA ARG A 19 -4.16 -15.09 -9.51
C ARG A 19 -2.91 -14.63 -8.76
N VAL A 20 -2.05 -13.82 -9.40
CA VAL A 20 -0.87 -13.23 -8.76
C VAL A 20 -1.29 -12.28 -7.64
N ILE A 21 -2.28 -11.42 -7.87
CA ILE A 21 -2.81 -10.51 -6.85
C ILE A 21 -3.38 -11.29 -5.66
N ASP A 22 -4.21 -12.30 -5.92
CA ASP A 22 -4.82 -13.13 -4.87
C ASP A 22 -3.78 -13.93 -4.08
N LYS A 23 -2.77 -14.48 -4.75
CA LYS A 23 -1.67 -15.19 -4.09
C LYS A 23 -0.90 -14.26 -3.15
N ASN A 24 -0.56 -13.06 -3.62
CA ASN A 24 0.13 -12.06 -2.79
C ASN A 24 -0.74 -11.55 -1.62
N ARG A 25 -2.08 -11.56 -1.76
CA ARG A 25 -2.99 -11.25 -0.65
C ARG A 25 -3.03 -12.38 0.39
N LYS A 26 -2.99 -13.64 -0.04
CA LYS A 26 -3.11 -14.82 0.84
C LYS A 26 -1.81 -15.21 1.54
N ASP A 27 -0.65 -15.04 0.90
CA ASP A 27 0.65 -15.39 1.48
C ASP A 27 1.08 -14.47 2.65
N LYS A 28 0.35 -13.38 2.92
CA LYS A 28 0.63 -12.45 4.04
C LYS A 28 -0.03 -12.85 5.37
N GLN A 29 -0.70 -13.99 5.44
CA GLN A 29 -1.24 -14.52 6.71
C GLN A 29 -0.42 -15.70 7.25
N THR A 30 0.92 -15.62 7.20
CA THR A 30 1.66 -16.33 8.24
C THR A 30 1.29 -15.64 9.54
N LYS A 31 0.48 -16.31 10.37
CA LYS A 31 0.22 -15.93 11.77
C LYS A 31 1.53 -16.12 12.55
N THR A 32 2.57 -15.39 12.19
CA THR A 32 3.80 -15.31 12.97
C THR A 32 3.44 -14.47 14.18
N GLN A 33 2.92 -15.15 15.21
CA GLN A 33 2.71 -14.51 16.49
C GLN A 33 4.08 -14.08 17.01
N LEU A 34 4.19 -12.79 17.31
CA LEU A 34 5.39 -12.24 17.92
C LEU A 34 5.45 -12.77 19.35
N ASN A 35 6.28 -13.81 19.57
CA ASN A 35 6.36 -14.53 20.84
C ASN A 35 7.36 -13.90 21.82
N HIS A 36 8.28 -13.08 21.32
CA HIS A 36 9.24 -12.36 22.16
C HIS A 36 9.68 -11.06 21.48
N LEU A 37 10.04 -10.07 22.29
CA LEU A 37 10.60 -8.79 21.88
C LEU A 37 11.74 -8.44 22.85
N ARG A 38 12.97 -8.35 22.33
CA ARG A 38 14.11 -7.87 23.11
C ARG A 38 14.25 -6.36 22.95
N THR A 39 14.17 -5.64 24.06
CA THR A 39 14.45 -4.21 24.17
C THR A 39 15.84 -4.00 24.79
N GLU A 40 16.31 -2.75 24.87
CA GLU A 40 17.61 -2.44 25.48
C GLU A 40 17.68 -2.86 26.96
N GLU A 41 16.55 -2.82 27.67
CA GLU A 41 16.47 -3.06 29.11
C GLU A 41 16.07 -4.50 29.46
N LYS A 42 15.26 -5.16 28.60
CA LYS A 42 14.65 -6.44 28.94
C LYS A 42 14.15 -7.23 27.73
N GLU A 43 13.91 -8.51 27.96
CA GLU A 43 13.18 -9.39 27.03
C GLU A 43 11.72 -9.49 27.46
N LEU A 44 10.80 -9.30 26.52
CA LEU A 44 9.36 -9.36 26.72
C LEU A 44 8.82 -10.57 25.98
N GLU A 45 8.18 -11.51 26.67
CA GLU A 45 7.62 -12.73 26.07
C GLU A 45 6.09 -12.73 26.05
N SER A 46 5.48 -11.84 26.81
CA SER A 46 4.04 -11.71 26.97
C SER A 46 3.46 -10.80 25.88
N PRO A 47 2.55 -11.29 25.01
CA PRO A 47 1.97 -10.47 23.94
C PRO A 47 1.31 -9.17 24.42
N PRO A 48 0.57 -9.14 25.57
CA PRO A 48 0.09 -7.89 26.16
C PRO A 48 1.21 -6.89 26.51
N ASP A 49 2.32 -7.37 27.06
CA ASP A 49 3.43 -6.50 27.47
C ASP A 49 4.18 -5.96 26.27
N ILE A 50 4.35 -6.79 25.24
CA ILE A 50 4.89 -6.38 23.94
C ILE A 50 4.00 -5.28 23.33
N ALA A 51 2.68 -5.50 23.28
CA ALA A 51 1.74 -4.52 22.74
C ALA A 51 1.78 -3.21 23.51
N ASN A 52 1.77 -3.27 24.85
CA ASN A 52 1.87 -2.08 25.70
C ASN A 52 3.20 -1.34 25.48
N HIS A 53 4.32 -2.06 25.37
CA HIS A 53 5.62 -1.44 25.11
C HIS A 53 5.63 -0.70 23.77
N LEU A 54 5.14 -1.34 22.70
CA LEU A 54 5.05 -0.71 21.37
C LEU A 54 4.13 0.50 21.37
N ASN A 55 2.95 0.38 21.98
CA ASN A 55 1.99 1.48 22.08
C ASN A 55 2.61 2.68 22.80
N ASN A 56 3.25 2.45 23.94
CA ASN A 56 3.90 3.51 24.71
C ASN A 56 5.08 4.12 23.96
N PHE A 57 5.91 3.30 23.31
CA PHE A 57 7.04 3.78 22.53
C PHE A 57 6.57 4.71 21.40
N PHE A 58 5.64 4.26 20.56
CA PHE A 58 5.18 5.05 19.43
C PHE A 58 4.35 6.28 19.84
N ALA A 59 3.52 6.17 20.88
CA ALA A 59 2.82 7.34 21.44
C ALA A 59 3.82 8.39 21.96
N THR A 60 4.83 7.96 22.71
CA THR A 60 5.87 8.87 23.24
C THR A 60 6.66 9.54 22.12
N ILE A 61 7.00 8.82 21.05
CA ILE A 61 7.69 9.42 19.89
C ILE A 61 6.79 10.43 19.18
N ALA A 62 5.49 10.13 19.02
CA ALA A 62 4.54 11.07 18.46
C ALA A 62 4.43 12.35 19.31
N ASP A 63 4.30 12.20 20.63
CA ASP A 63 4.24 13.34 21.56
C ASP A 63 5.52 14.17 21.50
N ARG A 64 6.71 13.54 21.55
CA ARG A 64 8.00 14.22 21.39
C ARG A 64 8.11 14.98 20.07
N THR A 65 7.71 14.33 18.98
CA THR A 65 7.75 14.95 17.65
C THR A 65 6.81 16.17 17.56
N LEU A 66 5.63 16.10 18.20
CA LEU A 66 4.71 17.23 18.27
C LEU A 66 5.27 18.35 19.15
N THR A 67 5.82 18.04 20.32
CA THR A 67 6.42 19.05 21.21
C THR A 67 7.59 19.76 20.54
N ASP A 68 8.49 19.01 19.89
CA ASP A 68 9.64 19.56 19.19
C ASP A 68 9.22 20.46 18.01
N ASN A 69 8.16 20.07 17.31
CA ASN A 69 7.56 20.90 16.26
C ASN A 69 6.81 22.13 16.79
N THR A 70 6.34 22.13 18.05
CA THR A 70 5.72 23.32 18.66
C THR A 70 6.75 24.27 19.26
N MET A 71 7.89 23.77 19.77
CA MET A 71 8.97 24.60 20.29
C MET A 71 9.77 25.31 19.19
N ASN A 72 9.85 24.72 17.99
CA ASN A 72 10.48 25.36 16.83
C ASN A 72 9.57 26.33 16.06
N LYS A 73 8.39 26.71 16.60
CA LYS A 73 7.49 27.71 16.00
C LYS A 73 7.78 29.15 16.43
N GLN A 74 9.03 29.44 16.79
CA GLN A 74 9.58 30.79 16.72
C GLN A 74 10.79 30.82 15.81
N ASP A 75 10.67 30.28 14.60
CA ASP A 75 11.32 30.96 13.49
C ASP A 75 10.53 30.78 12.20
N THR A 76 10.17 31.94 11.64
CA THR A 76 9.76 32.21 10.26
C THR A 76 9.08 31.10 9.44
N LEU A 77 7.92 31.44 8.87
CA LEU A 77 7.40 30.86 7.63
C LEU A 77 8.46 31.00 6.52
N GLN A 78 9.50 30.19 6.54
CA GLN A 78 10.43 30.07 5.45
C GLN A 78 9.79 29.14 4.45
N THR A 79 9.31 29.75 3.36
CA THR A 79 9.26 29.16 2.03
C THR A 79 10.63 28.56 1.71
N GLY A 80 10.90 27.37 2.24
CA GLY A 80 12.06 26.56 1.93
C GLY A 80 11.72 25.61 0.81
N THR A 81 12.39 25.77 -0.33
CA THR A 81 12.33 24.91 -1.50
C THR A 81 12.84 23.51 -1.16
N ALA A 82 12.00 22.65 -0.60
CA ALA A 82 12.17 21.21 -0.67
C ALA A 82 11.33 20.74 -1.86
N ASP A 83 12.00 20.29 -2.92
CA ASP A 83 11.39 19.67 -4.10
C ASP A 83 10.33 18.64 -3.64
N PRO A 84 9.03 18.95 -3.77
CA PRO A 84 8.00 18.02 -3.36
C PRO A 84 8.06 16.86 -4.35
N GLN A 85 8.42 15.68 -3.85
CA GLN A 85 8.34 14.44 -4.61
C GLN A 85 7.11 14.47 -5.50
N HIS A 86 7.34 14.42 -6.81
CA HIS A 86 6.34 14.56 -7.86
C HIS A 86 5.35 13.40 -7.75
N ILE A 87 4.38 13.52 -6.85
CA ILE A 87 3.20 12.65 -6.81
C ILE A 87 2.30 13.16 -7.92
N PRO A 88 2.19 12.46 -9.06
CA PRO A 88 1.31 12.89 -10.13
C PRO A 88 -0.12 12.95 -9.58
N LYS A 89 -0.70 14.15 -9.61
CA LYS A 89 -2.09 14.37 -9.23
C LYS A 89 -2.98 13.67 -10.26
N LEU A 90 -3.45 12.47 -9.95
CA LEU A 90 -4.38 11.71 -10.77
C LEU A 90 -5.74 12.41 -10.75
N LEU A 91 -6.01 13.20 -11.79
CA LEU A 91 -7.30 13.81 -12.03
C LEU A 91 -8.05 12.96 -13.05
N PHE A 92 -9.09 12.26 -12.60
CA PHE A 92 -10.00 11.54 -13.49
C PHE A 92 -11.13 12.48 -13.90
N THR A 93 -11.35 12.62 -15.20
CA THR A 93 -12.54 13.28 -15.76
C THR A 93 -13.64 12.24 -15.97
N ALA A 94 -14.90 12.64 -15.80
CA ALA A 94 -16.02 11.79 -16.16
C ALA A 94 -15.99 11.51 -17.68
N PRO A 95 -16.20 10.26 -18.12
CA PRO A 95 -16.25 9.95 -19.55
C PRO A 95 -17.49 10.57 -20.17
N ASN A 96 -17.38 10.95 -21.45
CA ASN A 96 -18.52 11.43 -22.23
C ASN A 96 -19.15 10.30 -23.07
N VAL A 97 -20.38 10.51 -23.56
CA VAL A 97 -21.15 9.50 -24.29
C VAL A 97 -20.39 8.95 -25.50
N SER A 98 -19.76 9.81 -26.31
CA SER A 98 -19.01 9.37 -27.50
C SER A 98 -17.80 8.52 -27.16
N GLU A 99 -17.11 8.83 -26.05
CA GLU A 99 -16.00 8.01 -25.54
C GLU A 99 -16.50 6.64 -25.10
N THR A 100 -17.62 6.59 -24.37
CA THR A 100 -18.22 5.32 -23.94
C THR A 100 -18.64 4.43 -25.12
N GLU A 101 -19.24 5.02 -26.16
CA GLU A 101 -19.64 4.29 -27.37
C GLU A 101 -18.43 3.71 -28.11
N LYS A 102 -17.38 4.52 -28.31
CA LYS A 102 -16.13 4.04 -28.94
C LYS A 102 -15.48 2.91 -28.16
N ILE A 103 -15.50 2.99 -26.84
CA ILE A 103 -14.98 1.91 -25.99
C ILE A 103 -15.81 0.65 -26.20
N ILE A 104 -17.13 0.75 -26.16
CA ILE A 104 -18.05 -0.38 -26.40
C ILE A 104 -17.79 -1.02 -27.78
N ASP A 105 -17.67 -0.21 -28.83
CA ASP A 105 -17.41 -0.69 -30.19
C ASP A 105 -16.02 -1.32 -30.35
N SER A 106 -15.04 -0.86 -29.57
CA SER A 106 -13.67 -1.41 -29.57
C SER A 106 -13.59 -2.79 -28.89
N LEU A 107 -14.60 -3.17 -28.10
CA LEU A 107 -14.65 -4.49 -27.49
C LEU A 107 -14.95 -5.52 -28.58
N LYS A 108 -13.98 -6.40 -28.85
CA LYS A 108 -14.17 -7.50 -29.79
C LYS A 108 -15.38 -8.33 -29.36
N SER A 109 -16.40 -8.44 -30.21
CA SER A 109 -17.47 -9.41 -30.02
C SER A 109 -16.85 -10.82 -30.04
N LYS A 110 -16.86 -11.50 -28.89
CA LYS A 110 -16.65 -12.94 -28.89
C LYS A 110 -17.96 -13.57 -29.32
N ASN A 111 -18.02 -14.03 -30.58
CA ASN A 111 -18.99 -15.06 -30.93
C ASN A 111 -18.60 -16.31 -30.16
N SER A 112 -19.20 -16.50 -28.99
CA SER A 112 -19.18 -17.76 -28.26
C SER A 112 -20.00 -18.77 -29.06
N ALA A 113 -19.43 -19.29 -30.14
CA ALA A 113 -19.86 -20.57 -30.68
C ALA A 113 -19.37 -21.61 -29.68
N GLY A 114 -20.22 -21.95 -28.71
CA GLY A 114 -20.03 -23.13 -27.89
C GLY A 114 -20.05 -24.34 -28.81
N ASN A 115 -18.89 -24.96 -28.99
CA ASN A 115 -18.74 -26.34 -29.45
C ASN A 115 -17.96 -27.08 -28.35
#